data_AF-A0AAW1TPV1-F1
#
_entry.id   AF-A0AAW1TPV1-F1
#
_cell.length_a   1.000
_cell.length_b   1.000
_cell.length_c   1.000
_cell.angle_alpha   90.00
_cell.angle_beta   90.00
_cell.angle_gamma   90.00
#
_symmetry.space_group_name_H-M   'P 1'
#
loop_
_entity.id
_entity.type
_entity.pdbx_description
1 polymer ?
#
loop_
_entity_poly.entity_id
_entity_poly.type
_entity_poly.pdbx_seq_one_letter_code
_entity_poly.pdbx_strand_id
1 'polypeptide(L)'
;MAPSKPLQISKGYRGVNGRKGQQIISQKQKDGPFKTPSNVKRQSWSEWEKKVVEDKAKFYLENMESPKIDFCSSLINTEPALRKRRPYVLKAFIMNAIKQRKQNIMNSSTKKKMNRGPRGFWSDEEKSLVETVFAEDFKAKNYQA
;
A
#
# COMPACT_ATOMS: atom_id res chain seq x y z
N MET A 1 10.57 25.89 49.18
CA MET A 1 11.26 25.68 47.89
C MET A 1 11.81 24.26 47.88
N ALA A 2 11.31 23.39 47.00
CA ALA A 2 11.79 22.02 46.86
C ALA A 2 12.37 21.84 45.44
N PRO A 3 13.55 21.22 45.28
CA PRO A 3 14.22 21.12 43.98
C PRO A 3 13.60 20.05 43.08
N SER A 4 13.44 20.42 41.80
CA SER A 4 13.00 19.60 40.68
C SER A 4 13.96 18.46 40.38
N LYS A 5 13.46 17.22 40.29
CA LYS A 5 14.21 16.03 39.85
C LYS A 5 14.24 15.92 38.31
N PRO A 6 15.38 15.53 37.71
CA PRO A 6 15.49 15.39 36.25
C PRO A 6 14.76 14.14 35.72
N LEU A 7 14.09 14.30 34.57
CA LEU A 7 13.43 13.24 33.81
C LEU A 7 14.46 12.25 33.25
N GLN A 8 14.40 10.98 33.68
CA GLN A 8 15.16 9.90 33.05
C GLN A 8 14.49 9.47 31.74
N ILE A 9 15.20 9.66 30.62
CA ILE A 9 14.79 9.11 29.32
C ILE A 9 15.36 7.70 29.23
N SER A 10 14.53 6.69 29.50
CA SER A 10 14.89 5.29 29.27
C SER A 10 14.90 4.99 27.76
N LYS A 11 16.05 4.55 27.23
CA LYS A 11 16.19 4.00 25.88
C LYS A 11 15.44 2.67 25.78
N GLY A 12 14.33 2.65 25.05
CA GLY A 12 13.62 1.43 24.70
C GLY A 12 14.19 0.78 23.43
N TYR A 13 14.84 -0.37 23.59
CA TYR A 13 15.20 -1.27 22.50
C TYR A 13 13.92 -1.92 21.92
N ARG A 14 13.70 -1.83 20.60
CA ARG A 14 12.61 -2.55 19.94
C ARG A 14 12.98 -4.01 19.73
N GLY A 15 12.40 -4.88 20.54
CA GLY A 15 12.37 -6.32 20.32
C GLY A 15 11.49 -6.70 19.14
N VAL A 16 11.90 -7.78 18.49
CA VAL A 16 11.28 -8.41 17.32
C VAL A 16 10.34 -9.52 17.81
N ASN A 17 9.13 -9.56 17.24
CA ASN A 17 8.12 -10.64 17.31
C ASN A 17 7.47 -10.99 18.67
N GLY A 18 6.13 -10.93 18.74
CA GLY A 18 5.38 -11.59 19.81
C GLY A 18 3.92 -11.14 19.92
N ARG A 19 2.99 -12.09 19.93
CA ARG A 19 1.54 -11.90 19.98
C ARG A 19 1.01 -11.50 21.37
N LYS A 20 -0.10 -10.74 21.34
CA LYS A 20 -1.20 -10.58 22.31
C LYS A 20 -0.93 -9.87 23.65
N GLY A 21 -1.82 -8.91 23.95
CA GLY A 21 -2.04 -8.35 25.28
C GLY A 21 -2.74 -6.99 25.22
N GLN A 22 -4.04 -6.97 25.50
CA GLN A 22 -4.78 -5.73 25.81
C GLN A 22 -4.22 -5.10 27.09
N GLN A 23 -4.15 -3.77 27.14
CA GLN A 23 -4.67 -3.01 28.28
C GLN A 23 -4.92 -1.55 27.89
N ILE A 24 -6.03 -1.05 28.42
CA ILE A 24 -6.71 0.21 28.16
C ILE A 24 -6.10 1.29 29.06
N ILE A 25 -5.72 2.45 28.51
CA ILE A 25 -5.70 3.70 29.28
C ILE A 25 -6.28 4.83 28.41
N SER A 26 -7.44 5.30 28.85
CA SER A 26 -8.20 6.47 28.39
C SER A 26 -7.40 7.76 28.57
N GLN A 27 -7.31 8.61 27.55
CA GLN A 27 -7.21 10.06 27.74
C GLN A 27 -7.86 10.87 26.60
N LYS A 28 -8.96 11.54 26.99
CA LYS A 28 -9.40 12.89 26.61
C LYS A 28 -9.94 13.13 25.20
N GLN A 29 -11.27 13.26 25.18
CA GLN A 29 -12.06 14.00 24.21
C GLN A 29 -11.49 15.41 24.04
N LYS A 30 -11.15 15.75 22.80
CA LYS A 30 -11.11 17.13 22.33
C LYS A 30 -12.10 17.22 21.17
N ASP A 31 -13.20 17.91 21.43
CA ASP A 31 -14.16 18.30 20.43
C ASP A 31 -13.50 19.29 19.47
N GLY A 32 -13.32 18.85 18.23
CA GLY A 32 -12.92 19.65 17.08
C GLY A 32 -13.75 19.23 15.88
N PRO A 33 -14.26 20.18 15.06
CA PRO A 33 -15.17 19.86 13.96
C PRO A 33 -14.38 19.22 12.81
N PHE A 34 -15.02 18.30 12.09
CA PHE A 34 -14.50 17.49 10.99
C PHE A 34 -13.75 16.20 11.39
N LYS A 35 -14.51 15.22 11.91
CA LYS A 35 -14.14 13.81 11.73
C LYS A 35 -14.23 13.47 10.24
N THR A 36 -13.12 13.57 9.51
CA THR A 36 -12.99 12.83 8.24
C THR A 36 -13.22 11.35 8.57
N PRO A 37 -14.09 10.61 7.87
CA PRO A 37 -14.29 9.17 8.11
C PRO A 37 -13.05 8.39 7.64
N SER A 38 -11.96 8.49 8.38
CA SER A 38 -10.62 8.03 7.98
C SER A 38 -10.35 6.55 8.25
N ASN A 39 -11.37 5.75 8.58
CA ASN A 39 -11.16 4.35 8.95
C ASN A 39 -12.25 3.38 8.51
N VAL A 40 -12.95 3.66 7.40
CA VAL A 40 -13.69 2.58 6.72
C VAL A 40 -12.66 1.68 6.06
N LYS A 41 -12.27 0.59 6.75
CA LYS A 41 -11.38 -0.43 6.20
C LYS A 41 -11.95 -0.89 4.87
N ARG A 42 -11.17 -0.73 3.79
CA ARG A 42 -11.57 -1.20 2.46
C ARG A 42 -11.77 -2.72 2.54
N GLN A 43 -12.96 -3.18 2.19
CA GLN A 43 -13.25 -4.61 2.19
C GLN A 43 -12.42 -5.29 1.10
N SER A 44 -11.50 -6.16 1.50
CA SER A 44 -10.69 -6.98 0.60
C SER A 44 -11.56 -7.89 -0.26
N TRP A 45 -11.15 -8.14 -1.50
CA TRP A 45 -11.79 -9.11 -2.39
C TRP A 45 -11.37 -10.53 -2.02
N SER A 46 -12.33 -11.38 -1.70
CA SER A 46 -12.11 -12.81 -1.49
C SER A 46 -11.80 -13.51 -2.82
N GLU A 47 -11.13 -14.66 -2.77
CA GLU A 47 -10.79 -15.44 -3.97
C GLU A 47 -12.04 -15.89 -4.75
N TRP A 48 -13.09 -16.28 -4.02
CA TRP A 48 -14.38 -16.64 -4.62
C TRP A 48 -15.02 -15.47 -5.38
N GLU A 49 -15.04 -14.27 -4.79
CA GLU A 49 -15.54 -13.08 -5.49
C GLU A 49 -14.72 -12.79 -6.75
N LYS A 50 -13.38 -12.90 -6.66
CA LYS A 50 -12.50 -12.65 -7.81
C LYS A 50 -12.79 -13.64 -8.94
N LYS A 51 -12.88 -14.94 -8.64
CA LYS A 51 -13.14 -15.98 -9.62
C LYS A 51 -14.48 -15.78 -10.33
N VAL A 52 -15.54 -15.50 -9.57
CA VAL A 52 -16.87 -15.20 -10.15
C VAL A 52 -16.82 -13.99 -11.08
N VAL A 53 -16.12 -12.92 -10.68
CA VAL A 53 -15.99 -11.73 -11.52
C VAL A 53 -15.15 -12.02 -12.77
N GLU A 54 -14.07 -12.79 -12.66
CA GLU A 54 -13.25 -13.18 -13.80
C GLU A 54 -14.03 -14.02 -14.80
N ASP A 55 -14.82 -14.99 -14.35
CA ASP A 55 -15.65 -15.85 -15.20
C ASP A 55 -16.77 -15.05 -15.88
N LYS A 56 -17.49 -14.22 -15.12
CA LYS A 56 -18.69 -13.52 -15.61
C LYS A 56 -18.37 -12.24 -16.40
N ALA A 57 -17.29 -11.55 -16.03
CA ALA A 57 -16.82 -10.35 -16.74
C ALA A 57 -15.71 -10.66 -17.75
N LYS A 58 -15.51 -11.94 -18.10
CA LYS A 58 -14.49 -12.40 -19.06
C LYS A 58 -14.47 -11.58 -20.34
N PHE A 59 -15.64 -11.35 -20.94
CA PHE A 59 -15.80 -10.53 -22.15
C PHE A 59 -15.15 -9.13 -22.00
N TYR A 60 -15.44 -8.42 -20.91
CA TYR A 60 -14.88 -7.07 -20.68
C TYR A 60 -13.38 -7.11 -20.41
N LEU A 61 -12.92 -8.15 -19.73
CA LEU A 61 -11.51 -8.33 -19.39
C LEU A 61 -10.65 -8.72 -20.60
N GLU A 62 -11.21 -9.44 -21.57
CA GLU A 62 -10.55 -9.85 -22.81
C GLU A 62 -10.56 -8.72 -23.85
N ASN A 63 -11.70 -8.08 -24.06
CA ASN A 63 -11.83 -6.95 -24.99
C ASN A 63 -11.29 -5.63 -24.42
N MET A 64 -10.81 -5.64 -23.17
CA MET A 64 -10.29 -4.47 -22.44
C MET A 64 -11.26 -3.28 -22.44
N GLU A 65 -12.55 -3.58 -22.36
CA GLU A 65 -13.65 -2.63 -22.43
C GLU A 65 -14.22 -2.31 -21.04
N SER A 66 -14.68 -1.08 -20.83
CA SER A 66 -15.33 -0.70 -19.56
C SER A 66 -16.71 -1.35 -19.44
N PRO A 67 -17.02 -2.08 -18.35
CA PRO A 67 -18.36 -2.59 -18.14
C PRO A 67 -19.37 -1.47 -17.91
N LYS A 68 -20.59 -1.68 -18.40
CA LYS A 68 -21.76 -0.84 -18.11
C LYS A 68 -22.16 -1.02 -16.64
N ILE A 69 -22.78 0.02 -16.07
CA ILE A 69 -23.24 -0.02 -14.68
C ILE A 69 -24.35 -1.05 -14.52
N ASP A 70 -25.24 -1.18 -15.51
CA ASP A 70 -26.37 -2.11 -15.50
C ASP A 70 -25.90 -3.56 -15.46
N PHE A 71 -24.85 -3.90 -16.22
CA PHE A 71 -24.21 -5.20 -16.15
C PHE A 71 -23.71 -5.51 -14.73
N CYS A 72 -23.06 -4.55 -14.07
CA CYS A 72 -22.56 -4.72 -12.71
C CYS A 72 -23.70 -4.89 -11.70
N SER A 73 -24.80 -4.15 -11.86
CA SER A 73 -26.00 -4.26 -11.03
C SER A 73 -26.67 -5.63 -11.20
N SER A 74 -26.87 -6.08 -12.44
CA SER A 74 -27.42 -7.40 -12.74
C SER A 74 -26.54 -8.51 -12.15
N LEU A 75 -25.22 -8.41 -12.30
CA LEU A 75 -24.30 -9.42 -11.78
C LEU A 75 -24.37 -9.54 -10.25
N ILE A 76 -24.51 -8.42 -9.53
CA ILE A 76 -24.69 -8.42 -8.07
C ILE A 76 -26.01 -9.07 -7.64
N ASN A 77 -27.06 -8.88 -8.44
CA ASN A 77 -28.37 -9.47 -8.16
C ASN A 77 -28.38 -10.99 -8.40
N THR A 78 -27.70 -11.44 -9.45
CA THR A 78 -27.61 -12.86 -9.81
C THR A 78 -26.66 -13.64 -8.90
N GLU A 79 -25.48 -13.08 -8.57
CA GLU A 79 -24.42 -13.82 -7.88
C GLU A 79 -24.42 -13.55 -6.36
N PRO A 80 -24.70 -14.57 -5.52
CA PRO A 80 -24.79 -14.39 -4.07
C PRO A 80 -23.47 -13.94 -3.44
N ALA A 81 -22.33 -14.33 -4.03
CA ALA A 81 -21.00 -13.95 -3.57
C ALA A 81 -20.77 -12.42 -3.63
N LEU A 82 -21.44 -11.73 -4.56
CA LEU A 82 -21.23 -10.30 -4.82
C LEU A 82 -22.27 -9.40 -4.16
N ARG A 83 -23.30 -9.96 -3.50
CA ARG A 83 -24.40 -9.20 -2.87
C ARG A 83 -23.97 -8.13 -1.87
N LYS A 84 -22.82 -8.34 -1.21
CA LYS A 84 -22.26 -7.37 -0.24
C LYS A 84 -21.58 -6.18 -0.93
N ARG A 85 -21.37 -6.24 -2.24
CA ARG A 85 -20.69 -5.22 -3.03
C ARG A 85 -21.70 -4.26 -3.65
N ARG A 86 -21.23 -3.04 -3.94
CA ARG A 86 -22.01 -2.03 -4.67
C ARG A 86 -21.59 -2.04 -6.14
N PRO A 87 -22.50 -1.77 -7.10
CA PRO A 87 -22.20 -1.83 -8.54
C PRO A 87 -20.99 -1.01 -8.97
N TYR A 88 -20.80 0.18 -8.41
CA TYR A 88 -19.65 1.04 -8.71
C TYR A 88 -18.31 0.45 -8.20
N VAL A 89 -18.33 -0.30 -7.10
CA VAL A 89 -17.12 -0.97 -6.55
C VAL A 89 -16.71 -2.12 -7.47
N LEU A 90 -17.70 -2.87 -7.97
CA LEU A 90 -17.49 -3.94 -8.94
C LEU A 90 -16.95 -3.40 -10.27
N LYS A 91 -17.55 -2.33 -10.81
CA LYS A 91 -17.05 -1.65 -12.00
C LYS A 91 -15.59 -1.20 -11.84
N ALA A 92 -15.28 -0.55 -10.71
CA ALA A 92 -13.92 -0.09 -10.42
C ALA A 92 -12.93 -1.25 -10.32
N PHE A 93 -13.35 -2.38 -9.75
CA PHE A 93 -12.52 -3.59 -9.68
C PHE A 93 -12.20 -4.14 -11.08
N ILE A 94 -13.20 -4.29 -11.95
CA ILE A 94 -13.02 -4.76 -13.33
C ILE A 94 -12.11 -3.80 -14.11
N MET A 95 -12.35 -2.49 -13.99
CA MET A 95 -11.50 -1.48 -14.63
C MET A 95 -10.05 -1.51 -14.14
N ASN A 96 -9.83 -1.73 -12.84
CA ASN A 96 -8.48 -1.90 -12.30
C ASN A 96 -7.80 -3.15 -12.86
N ALA A 97 -8.53 -4.26 -13.00
CA ALA A 97 -8.00 -5.47 -13.63
C ALA A 97 -7.59 -5.22 -15.10
N ILE A 98 -8.42 -4.50 -15.87
CA ILE A 98 -8.09 -4.10 -17.24
C ILE A 98 -6.84 -3.22 -17.26
N LYS A 99 -6.75 -2.22 -16.37
CA LYS A 99 -5.58 -1.34 -16.27
C LYS A 99 -4.30 -2.13 -15.97
N GLN A 100 -4.37 -3.09 -15.05
CA GLN A 100 -3.22 -3.95 -14.74
C GLN A 100 -2.81 -4.81 -15.94
N ARG A 101 -3.76 -5.37 -16.69
CA ARG A 101 -3.47 -6.11 -17.92
C ARG A 101 -2.79 -5.24 -18.97
N LYS A 102 -3.30 -4.03 -19.23
CA LYS A 102 -2.67 -3.05 -20.13
C LYS A 102 -1.23 -2.73 -19.73
N GLN A 103 -1.01 -2.49 -18.44
CA GLN A 103 0.32 -2.23 -17.91
C GLN A 103 1.25 -3.43 -18.05
N ASN A 104 0.77 -4.65 -17.82
CA ASN A 104 1.60 -5.85 -17.99
C ASN A 104 2.00 -6.07 -19.44
N ILE A 105 1.10 -5.81 -20.41
CA ILE A 105 1.43 -5.88 -21.84
C ILE A 105 2.54 -4.87 -22.17
N MET A 106 2.40 -3.61 -21.76
CA MET A 106 3.40 -2.56 -21.98
C MET A 106 4.73 -2.82 -21.25
N ASN A 107 4.68 -3.39 -20.05
CA ASN A 107 5.88 -3.70 -19.28
C ASN A 107 6.58 -4.96 -19.81
N SER A 108 5.85 -5.89 -20.42
CA SER A 108 6.42 -7.09 -21.03
C SER A 108 7.25 -6.76 -22.28
N SER A 109 6.86 -5.75 -23.05
CA SER A 109 7.61 -5.26 -24.21
C SER A 109 8.83 -4.42 -23.84
N THR A 110 8.86 -3.84 -22.63
CA THR A 110 9.94 -2.94 -22.15
C THR A 110 10.88 -3.60 -21.15
N LYS A 111 10.88 -4.93 -21.01
CA LYS A 111 11.83 -5.66 -20.13
C LYS A 111 13.27 -5.66 -20.67
N LYS A 112 13.89 -4.48 -20.80
CA LYS A 112 15.31 -4.32 -20.51
C LYS A 112 15.40 -4.44 -18.98
N LYS A 113 15.73 -5.64 -18.48
CA LYS A 113 15.90 -5.89 -17.04
C LYS A 113 16.97 -4.93 -16.50
N MET A 114 16.55 -3.78 -15.97
CA MET A 114 17.39 -3.07 -15.02
C MET A 114 17.40 -3.94 -13.78
N ASN A 115 18.55 -4.57 -13.50
CA ASN A 115 18.87 -5.25 -12.25
C ASN A 115 18.84 -4.23 -11.11
N ARG A 116 17.65 -3.73 -10.78
CA ARG A 116 17.43 -3.08 -9.49
C ARG A 116 17.14 -4.22 -8.55
N GLY A 117 18.07 -4.47 -7.63
CA GLY A 117 17.94 -5.47 -6.59
C GLY A 117 16.65 -5.31 -5.79
N PRO A 118 16.39 -6.23 -4.84
CA PRO A 118 15.25 -6.13 -3.93
C PRO A 118 15.17 -4.71 -3.35
N ARG A 119 14.02 -4.03 -3.45
CA ARG A 119 13.87 -2.66 -2.93
C ARG A 119 14.27 -2.63 -1.46
N GLY A 120 15.33 -1.89 -1.14
CA GLY A 120 15.88 -1.77 0.21
C GLY A 120 17.14 -2.61 0.49
N PHE A 121 17.62 -3.41 -0.46
CA PHE A 121 18.92 -4.07 -0.38
C PHE A 121 19.93 -3.28 -1.22
N TRP A 122 20.79 -2.52 -0.54
CA TRP A 122 21.94 -1.87 -1.16
C TRP A 122 23.01 -2.92 -1.42
N SER A 123 23.49 -3.05 -2.66
CA SER A 123 24.67 -3.87 -2.94
C SER A 123 25.89 -3.28 -2.25
N ASP A 124 26.92 -4.10 -2.00
CA ASP A 124 28.15 -3.60 -1.38
C ASP A 124 28.88 -2.60 -2.30
N GLU A 125 28.70 -2.72 -3.62
CA GLU A 125 29.14 -1.72 -4.60
C GLU A 125 28.39 -0.39 -4.44
N GLU A 126 27.06 -0.42 -4.27
CA GLU A 126 26.26 0.79 -4.06
C GLU A 126 26.59 1.46 -2.73
N LYS A 127 26.84 0.68 -1.66
CA LYS A 127 27.30 1.23 -0.36
C LYS A 127 28.68 1.87 -0.48
N SER A 128 29.62 1.20 -1.15
CA SER A 128 30.97 1.72 -1.40
C SER A 128 30.93 3.01 -2.19
N LEU A 129 30.12 3.09 -3.25
CA LEU A 129 29.95 4.30 -4.06
C LEU A 129 29.38 5.47 -3.24
N VAL A 130 28.43 5.20 -2.35
CA VAL A 130 27.89 6.22 -1.45
C VAL A 130 28.99 6.71 -0.50
N GLU A 131 29.75 5.79 0.08
CA GLU A 131 30.82 6.11 1.02
C GLU A 131 31.94 6.95 0.36
N THR A 132 32.31 6.65 -0.89
CA THR A 132 33.29 7.46 -1.63
C THR A 132 32.76 8.85 -1.95
N VAL A 133 31.52 8.97 -2.45
CA VAL A 133 30.91 10.26 -2.77
C VAL A 133 30.82 11.14 -1.51
N PHE A 134 30.41 10.58 -0.38
CA PHE A 134 30.38 11.32 0.89
C PHE A 134 31.78 11.70 1.38
N ALA A 135 32.79 10.84 1.20
CA ALA A 135 34.17 11.13 1.58
C ALA A 135 34.79 12.24 0.73
N GLU A 136 34.50 12.28 -0.58
CA GLU A 136 34.93 13.35 -1.48
C GLU A 136 34.28 14.69 -1.13
N ASP A 137 32.98 14.69 -0.86
CA ASP A 137 32.24 15.88 -0.41
C ASP A 137 32.77 16.43 0.92
N PHE A 138 33.17 15.54 1.84
CA PHE A 138 33.71 15.94 3.15
C PHE A 138 35.13 16.53 3.03
N LYS A 139 35.95 15.99 2.11
CA LYS A 139 37.26 16.58 1.80
C LYS A 139 37.11 17.94 1.11
N ALA A 140 36.23 18.05 0.12
CA ALA A 140 36.02 19.31 -0.62
C ALA A 140 35.59 20.48 0.29
N LYS A 141 34.82 20.21 1.35
CA LYS A 141 34.38 21.23 2.32
C LYS A 141 35.45 21.63 3.34
N ASN A 142 36.44 20.78 3.60
CA ASN A 142 37.50 21.05 4.58
C ASN A 142 38.77 21.67 3.98
N TYR A 143 38.85 21.83 2.65
CA TYR A 143 39.95 22.54 1.97
C TYR A 143 39.63 24.01 1.64
N GLN A 144 38.53 24.56 2.16
CA GLN A 144 38.18 26.00 2.05
C GLN A 144 38.27 26.77 3.39
N ALA A 145 39.02 26.27 4.38
CA ALA A 145 39.33 26.99 5.62
C ALA A 145 40.81 27.37 5.69
#